data_AF-A0A4Q5T4Q3-F1
#
_entry.id   AF-A0A4Q5T4Q3-F1
#
_cell.length_a   1.000
_cell.length_b   1.000
_cell.length_c   1.000
_cell.angle_alpha   90.00
_cell.angle_beta   90.00
_cell.angle_gamma   90.00
#
_symmetry.space_group_name_H-M   'P 1'
#
loop_
_entity.id
_entity.type
_entity.pdbx_description
1 polymer ?
#
loop_
_entity_poly.entity_id
_entity_poly.type
_entity_poly.pdbx_seq_one_letter_code
_entity_poly.pdbx_strand_id
1 'polypeptide(L)'
;MGRRALGADGTAVRAAQRRRARRRWLDHPGRRPLRREAERPGGARRPEYGGGAGRHRQIAAAFARRLPRLLGSGRRTGCAPGVTLPPALADLYRDRTAAARAWRAAGGRVVGYFADDVPTALIEAAGFLPYRIWGDPEGGQPAAMARGPIDVRADRLEFVNSWVHLIDRGRFDFVDHFIVSNSRKYVLQLAERLRALAKPPSFHILDRALGQSDLARDYNRRQVPKLVAALEGWAGEPISADALSVAIRRYNDRATELRRIAGLRAEARISGTEALRAISAARWMHSSHYLPLIRAVNQQPTIAGRKLFVTGSGQDQDAAYAAAETAGAVIVGESHNWSARLLEAGIPDGDPFDAIGGHYADQADFITPLRDSVDATVSRCRNSGAEAVLTLIYAYDDAPLWEAPSERAAIGLPTITLAELPYRIAADSVREALA
;
A
#
# COMPACT_ATOMS: atom_id res chain seq x y z
N MET A 1 -49.30 30.43 -11.00
CA MET A 1 -48.66 29.50 -11.96
C MET A 1 -47.15 29.62 -11.80
N GLY A 2 -46.33 28.62 -11.51
CA GLY A 2 -46.52 27.21 -11.15
C GLY A 2 -45.16 26.73 -10.62
N ARG A 3 -45.15 26.04 -9.47
CA ARG A 3 -44.00 25.25 -9.03
C ARG A 3 -43.85 24.06 -10.00
N ARG A 4 -42.66 23.84 -10.57
CA ARG A 4 -42.30 22.53 -11.14
C ARG A 4 -40.90 22.11 -10.72
N ALA A 5 -40.83 20.83 -10.38
CA ALA A 5 -39.78 20.15 -9.66
C ALA A 5 -38.55 19.86 -10.53
N LEU A 6 -37.37 20.07 -9.96
CA LEU A 6 -36.12 19.49 -10.40
C LEU A 6 -35.85 18.25 -9.54
N GLY A 7 -36.20 17.07 -10.04
CA GLY A 7 -36.01 15.83 -9.29
C GLY A 7 -36.47 14.59 -10.05
N ALA A 8 -35.73 14.19 -11.10
CA ALA A 8 -35.86 12.86 -11.71
C ALA A 8 -34.69 12.47 -12.63
N ASP A 9 -33.97 13.42 -13.24
CA ASP A 9 -33.03 13.11 -14.33
C ASP A 9 -31.67 12.54 -13.88
N GLY A 10 -31.17 12.94 -12.70
CA GLY A 10 -29.87 12.47 -12.20
C GLY A 10 -29.84 10.96 -11.89
N THR A 11 -30.98 10.38 -11.54
CA THR A 11 -31.12 8.95 -11.21
C THR A 11 -31.17 8.06 -12.44
N ALA A 12 -31.82 8.51 -13.51
CA ALA A 12 -31.92 7.75 -14.76
C ALA A 12 -30.56 7.67 -15.49
N VAL A 13 -29.80 8.78 -15.53
CA VAL A 13 -28.45 8.83 -16.11
C VAL A 13 -27.49 7.92 -15.33
N ARG A 14 -27.51 7.97 -13.99
CA ARG A 14 -26.69 7.10 -13.14
C ARG A 14 -27.08 5.62 -13.29
N ALA A 15 -28.37 5.31 -13.46
CA ALA A 15 -28.83 3.95 -13.69
C ALA A 15 -28.41 3.42 -15.07
N ALA A 16 -28.46 4.26 -16.11
CA ALA A 16 -28.00 3.91 -17.46
C ALA A 16 -26.48 3.70 -17.52
N GLN A 17 -25.70 4.55 -16.84
CA GLN A 17 -24.26 4.39 -16.69
C GLN A 17 -23.91 3.10 -15.93
N ARG A 18 -24.61 2.77 -14.85
CA ARG A 18 -24.46 1.50 -14.12
C ARG A 18 -24.80 0.28 -14.98
N ARG A 19 -25.84 0.35 -15.82
CA ARG A 19 -26.21 -0.74 -16.74
C ARG A 19 -25.17 -0.94 -17.85
N ARG A 20 -24.63 0.14 -18.42
CA ARG A 20 -23.54 0.08 -19.41
C ARG A 20 -22.23 -0.43 -18.80
N ALA A 21 -21.88 0.03 -17.60
CA ALA A 21 -20.73 -0.46 -16.84
C ALA A 21 -20.90 -1.94 -16.48
N ARG A 22 -22.09 -2.38 -16.04
CA ARG A 22 -22.39 -3.80 -15.77
C ARG A 22 -22.25 -4.69 -17.01
N ARG A 23 -22.75 -4.25 -18.17
CA ARG A 23 -22.59 -5.01 -19.44
C ARG A 23 -21.12 -5.10 -19.86
N ARG A 24 -20.39 -3.99 -19.90
CA ARG A 24 -18.93 -4.00 -20.18
C ARG A 24 -18.15 -4.87 -19.20
N TRP A 25 -18.57 -4.90 -17.95
CA TRP A 25 -17.94 -5.67 -16.89
C TRP A 25 -18.21 -7.18 -16.96
N LEU A 26 -19.44 -7.60 -17.29
CA LEU A 26 -19.78 -9.03 -17.51
C LEU A 26 -19.18 -9.57 -18.82
N ASP A 27 -19.14 -8.74 -19.87
CA ASP A 27 -18.65 -9.11 -21.20
C ASP A 27 -17.14 -8.85 -21.38
N HIS A 28 -16.44 -8.41 -20.33
CA HIS A 28 -15.01 -8.07 -20.41
C HIS A 28 -14.21 -9.30 -20.87
N PRO A 29 -13.39 -9.22 -21.93
CA PRO A 29 -12.67 -10.38 -22.47
C PRO A 29 -11.75 -11.05 -21.43
N GLY A 30 -11.26 -10.29 -20.44
CA GLY A 30 -10.52 -10.83 -19.29
C GLY A 30 -11.33 -11.71 -18.32
N ARG A 31 -12.68 -11.68 -18.35
CA ARG A 31 -13.54 -12.60 -17.58
C ARG A 31 -13.85 -13.90 -18.28
N ARG A 32 -13.52 -14.05 -19.58
CA ARG A 32 -13.66 -15.34 -20.24
C ARG A 32 -12.65 -16.29 -19.59
N PRO A 33 -13.09 -17.44 -19.05
CA PRO A 33 -12.16 -18.39 -18.44
C PRO A 33 -11.10 -18.75 -19.47
N LEU A 34 -9.82 -18.66 -19.08
CA LEU A 34 -8.75 -19.38 -19.75
C LEU A 34 -9.23 -20.83 -19.89
N ARG A 35 -9.25 -21.36 -21.12
CA ARG A 35 -9.78 -22.70 -21.43
C ARG A 35 -9.37 -23.68 -20.34
N ARG A 36 -10.35 -24.12 -19.54
CA ARG A 36 -10.17 -25.25 -18.63
C ARG A 36 -10.00 -26.50 -19.48
N GLU A 37 -8.94 -27.26 -19.22
CA GLU A 37 -8.91 -28.68 -19.56
C GLU A 37 -10.13 -29.36 -18.94
N ALA A 38 -10.68 -30.28 -19.72
CA ALA A 38 -12.03 -30.78 -19.61
C ALA A 38 -12.28 -31.59 -18.33
N GLU A 39 -13.49 -31.42 -17.75
CA GLU A 39 -14.26 -32.52 -17.16
C GLU A 39 -15.75 -32.14 -17.00
N ARG A 40 -16.61 -33.17 -17.02
CA ARG A 40 -18.01 -33.24 -17.50
C ARG A 40 -19.10 -32.72 -16.53
N PRO A 41 -20.39 -32.61 -16.96
CA PRO A 41 -21.39 -31.74 -16.34
C PRO A 41 -22.26 -32.44 -15.29
N GLY A 42 -22.56 -31.73 -14.21
CA GLY A 42 -23.64 -32.04 -13.28
C GLY A 42 -24.47 -30.79 -13.04
N GLY A 43 -25.77 -30.86 -13.32
CA GLY A 43 -26.70 -29.72 -13.21
C GLY A 43 -26.84 -29.22 -11.78
N ALA A 44 -26.69 -27.91 -11.59
CA ALA A 44 -27.03 -27.24 -10.34
C ALA A 44 -27.76 -25.92 -10.65
N ARG A 45 -28.88 -25.73 -9.95
CA ARG A 45 -29.76 -24.55 -10.03
C ARG A 45 -28.98 -23.26 -9.78
N ARG A 46 -29.32 -22.21 -10.53
CA ARG A 46 -28.79 -20.86 -10.34
C ARG A 46 -29.09 -20.37 -8.91
N PRO A 47 -28.10 -19.97 -8.09
CA PRO A 47 -28.39 -19.26 -6.86
C PRO A 47 -28.75 -17.82 -7.18
N GLU A 48 -29.73 -17.29 -6.44
CA GLU A 48 -30.07 -15.87 -6.45
C GLU A 48 -28.87 -15.03 -5.97
N TYR A 49 -28.35 -14.19 -6.86
CA TYR A 49 -27.23 -13.29 -6.57
C TYR A 49 -27.73 -12.07 -5.78
N GLY A 50 -27.54 -12.07 -4.46
CA GLY A 50 -27.96 -10.94 -3.61
C GLY A 50 -27.45 -10.95 -2.17
N GLY A 51 -26.18 -11.29 -1.91
CA GLY A 51 -25.67 -11.43 -0.52
C GLY A 51 -24.40 -10.65 -0.15
N GLY A 52 -23.37 -10.66 -1.01
CA GLY A 52 -22.01 -10.23 -0.64
C GLY A 52 -21.86 -8.78 -0.13
N ALA A 53 -22.51 -7.83 -0.79
CA ALA A 53 -22.45 -6.41 -0.39
C ALA A 53 -23.09 -6.14 1.00
N GLY A 54 -24.05 -6.97 1.42
CA GLY A 54 -24.69 -6.89 2.73
C GLY A 54 -23.75 -7.35 3.84
N ARG A 55 -23.07 -8.49 3.63
CA ARG A 55 -22.12 -9.06 4.59
C ARG A 55 -20.92 -8.14 4.84
N HIS A 56 -20.37 -7.53 3.78
CA HIS A 56 -19.26 -6.58 3.93
C HIS A 56 -19.66 -5.33 4.71
N ARG A 57 -20.86 -4.77 4.46
CA ARG A 57 -21.39 -3.64 5.24
C ARG A 57 -21.61 -4.00 6.71
N GLN A 58 -22.09 -5.20 6.98
CA GLN A 58 -22.28 -5.70 8.34
C GLN A 58 -20.94 -5.87 9.09
N ILE A 59 -19.91 -6.41 8.44
CA ILE A 59 -18.56 -6.54 9.01
C ILE A 59 -17.95 -5.15 9.26
N ALA A 60 -18.03 -4.24 8.30
CA ALA A 60 -17.55 -2.86 8.48
C ALA A 60 -18.28 -2.13 9.63
N ALA A 61 -19.59 -2.35 9.78
CA ALA A 61 -20.37 -1.81 10.90
C ALA A 61 -20.06 -2.49 12.25
N ALA A 62 -19.80 -3.80 12.27
CA ALA A 62 -19.37 -4.52 13.46
C ALA A 62 -17.97 -4.09 13.91
N PHE A 63 -17.05 -3.89 12.96
CA PHE A 63 -15.73 -3.33 13.20
C PHE A 63 -15.81 -1.89 13.73
N ALA A 64 -16.63 -1.02 13.13
CA ALA A 64 -16.83 0.36 13.59
C ALA A 64 -17.24 0.44 15.07
N ARG A 65 -18.02 -0.53 15.57
CA ARG A 65 -18.44 -0.60 16.98
C ARG A 65 -17.31 -1.02 17.93
N ARG A 66 -16.30 -1.73 17.42
CA ARG A 66 -15.16 -2.25 18.21
C ARG A 66 -13.94 -1.32 18.17
N LEU A 67 -13.76 -0.58 17.08
CA LEU A 67 -12.61 0.28 16.85
C LEU A 67 -12.36 1.32 17.97
N PRO A 68 -13.37 2.02 18.52
CA PRO A 68 -13.15 2.98 19.60
C PRO A 68 -12.70 2.36 20.92
N ARG A 69 -12.98 1.07 21.15
CA ARG A 69 -12.52 0.35 22.35
C ARG A 69 -11.08 -0.14 22.20
N LEU A 70 -10.63 -0.35 20.97
CA LEU A 70 -9.30 -0.85 20.63
C LEU A 70 -8.27 0.28 20.48
N LEU A 71 -8.72 1.47 20.05
CA LEU A 71 -7.90 2.67 19.92
C LEU A 71 -8.00 3.59 21.16
N GLY A 72 -8.44 3.04 22.30
CA GLY A 72 -8.68 3.78 23.54
C GLY A 72 -9.94 4.65 23.50
N SER A 73 -10.77 4.57 24.54
CA SER A 73 -11.90 5.48 24.72
C SER A 73 -11.42 6.88 25.11
N GLY A 74 -10.87 7.63 24.16
CA GLY A 74 -10.62 9.05 24.29
C GLY A 74 -11.90 9.82 24.00
N ARG A 75 -12.44 10.50 25.03
CA ARG A 75 -13.46 11.56 24.88
C ARG A 75 -13.04 12.54 23.78
N ARG A 76 -14.00 13.17 23.08
CA ARG A 76 -13.79 14.30 22.15
C ARG A 76 -12.59 15.16 22.56
N THR A 77 -11.52 15.23 21.76
CA THR A 77 -10.50 16.28 21.91
C THR A 77 -9.69 16.40 20.63
N GLY A 78 -9.52 17.62 20.11
CA GLY A 78 -8.51 17.90 19.10
C GLY A 78 -7.12 17.46 19.55
N CYS A 79 -6.17 17.38 18.62
CA CYS A 79 -4.80 17.06 18.96
C CYS A 79 -4.24 18.07 19.98
N ALA A 80 -3.41 17.60 20.91
CA ALA A 80 -2.68 18.48 21.83
C ALA A 80 -1.83 19.49 21.04
N PRO A 81 -1.51 20.67 21.60
CA PRO A 81 -0.58 21.60 20.97
C PRO A 81 0.74 20.88 20.61
N GLY A 82 1.15 20.93 19.34
CA GLY A 82 2.36 20.23 18.86
C GLY A 82 2.19 18.76 18.49
N VAL A 83 0.97 18.20 18.52
CA VAL A 83 0.64 16.89 17.94
C VAL A 83 -0.29 17.09 16.75
N THR A 84 0.02 16.52 15.60
CA THR A 84 -0.80 16.63 14.38
C THR A 84 -1.68 15.40 14.17
N LEU A 85 -1.15 14.25 14.60
CA LEU A 85 -1.70 12.94 14.27
C LEU A 85 -2.76 12.52 15.30
N PRO A 86 -3.99 12.16 14.89
CA PRO A 86 -4.98 11.57 15.78
C PRO A 86 -4.39 10.37 16.55
N PRO A 87 -4.64 10.24 17.86
CA PRO A 87 -4.07 9.17 18.69
C PRO A 87 -4.27 7.78 18.08
N ALA A 88 -5.45 7.53 17.51
CA ALA A 88 -5.80 6.35 16.75
C ALA A 88 -4.78 5.93 15.67
N LEU A 89 -4.22 6.88 14.90
CA LEU A 89 -3.21 6.59 13.87
C LEU A 89 -1.83 6.35 14.50
N ALA A 90 -1.48 7.07 15.57
CA ALA A 90 -0.25 6.87 16.31
C ALA A 90 -0.22 5.52 17.04
N ASP A 91 -1.33 5.12 17.65
CA ASP A 91 -1.52 3.82 18.31
C ASP A 91 -1.43 2.68 17.30
N LEU A 92 -2.09 2.83 16.14
CA LEU A 92 -2.01 1.83 15.08
C LEU A 92 -0.57 1.63 14.57
N TYR A 93 0.23 2.69 14.50
CA TYR A 93 1.61 2.53 14.08
C TYR A 93 2.45 1.74 15.09
N ARG A 94 2.16 1.90 16.39
CA ARG A 94 2.79 1.13 17.48
C ARG A 94 2.31 -0.32 17.53
N ASP A 95 1.01 -0.57 17.38
CA ASP A 95 0.45 -1.92 17.19
C ASP A 95 -0.19 -2.06 15.80
N ARG A 96 0.68 -2.35 14.84
CA ARG A 96 0.34 -2.52 13.42
C ARG A 96 -0.66 -3.66 13.18
N THR A 97 -0.81 -4.58 14.14
CA THR A 97 -1.68 -5.75 13.99
C THR A 97 -3.09 -5.53 14.55
N ALA A 98 -3.27 -4.53 15.42
CA ALA A 98 -4.52 -4.28 16.15
C ALA A 98 -5.75 -4.20 15.23
N ALA A 99 -5.69 -3.37 14.19
CA ALA A 99 -6.81 -3.18 13.27
C ALA A 99 -7.15 -4.45 12.48
N ALA A 100 -6.15 -5.21 12.02
CA ALA A 100 -6.39 -6.43 11.26
C ALA A 100 -6.96 -7.56 12.14
N ARG A 101 -6.46 -7.70 13.38
CA ARG A 101 -7.01 -8.65 14.35
C ARG A 101 -8.45 -8.32 14.72
N ALA A 102 -8.75 -7.03 14.90
CA ALA A 102 -10.11 -6.56 15.16
C ALA A 102 -11.05 -6.79 13.98
N TRP A 103 -10.57 -6.62 12.75
CA TRP A 103 -11.30 -6.95 11.53
C TRP A 103 -11.65 -8.43 11.47
N ARG A 104 -10.68 -9.30 11.77
CA ARG A 104 -10.89 -10.76 11.87
C ARG A 104 -11.88 -11.14 12.95
N ALA A 105 -11.76 -10.54 14.13
CA ALA A 105 -12.70 -10.78 15.23
C ALA A 105 -14.14 -10.33 14.90
N ALA A 106 -14.33 -9.41 13.93
CA ALA A 106 -15.62 -9.00 13.41
C ALA A 106 -16.15 -9.91 12.28
N GLY A 107 -15.45 -11.01 11.96
CA GLY A 107 -15.79 -11.94 10.89
C GLY A 107 -15.22 -11.57 9.51
N GLY A 108 -14.35 -10.57 9.46
CA GLY A 108 -13.64 -10.18 8.24
C GLY A 108 -12.54 -11.14 7.86
N ARG A 109 -12.14 -11.11 6.59
CA ARG A 109 -10.96 -11.83 6.08
C ARG A 109 -9.88 -10.85 5.62
N VAL A 110 -8.63 -11.25 5.70
CA VAL A 110 -7.46 -10.38 5.45
C VAL A 110 -6.62 -10.98 4.33
N VAL A 111 -6.26 -10.14 3.36
CA VAL A 111 -5.28 -10.49 2.33
C VAL A 111 -4.02 -9.68 2.58
N GLY A 112 -2.97 -10.40 2.96
CA GLY A 112 -1.62 -9.86 3.11
C GLY A 112 -1.03 -9.55 1.73
N TYR A 113 -0.25 -8.49 1.60
CA TYR A 113 0.46 -8.22 0.36
C TYR A 113 1.85 -7.65 0.60
N PHE A 114 2.74 -7.90 -0.36
CA PHE A 114 4.10 -7.41 -0.38
C PHE A 114 4.26 -6.31 -1.44
N ALA A 115 5.26 -5.45 -1.27
CA ALA A 115 5.54 -4.30 -2.14
C ALA A 115 4.40 -3.25 -2.22
N ASP A 116 4.60 -2.24 -3.05
CA ASP A 116 3.72 -1.09 -3.25
C ASP A 116 2.69 -1.30 -4.37
N ASP A 117 2.89 -2.29 -5.23
CA ASP A 117 2.25 -2.39 -6.54
C ASP A 117 1.13 -3.43 -6.65
N VAL A 118 0.57 -3.84 -5.51
CA VAL A 118 -0.60 -4.72 -5.47
C VAL A 118 -1.90 -3.90 -5.50
N PRO A 119 -2.84 -4.18 -6.43
CA PRO A 119 -4.14 -3.50 -6.54
C PRO A 119 -5.06 -3.62 -5.32
N THR A 120 -4.82 -2.80 -4.29
CA THR A 120 -5.59 -2.82 -3.02
C THR A 120 -7.09 -2.56 -3.22
N ALA A 121 -7.48 -1.81 -4.26
CA ALA A 121 -8.88 -1.60 -4.60
C ALA A 121 -9.59 -2.91 -5.01
N LEU A 122 -8.89 -3.86 -5.65
CA LEU A 122 -9.46 -5.17 -5.98
C LEU A 122 -9.66 -6.03 -4.74
N ILE A 123 -8.70 -5.97 -3.81
CA ILE A 123 -8.78 -6.68 -2.52
C ILE A 123 -9.99 -6.19 -1.72
N GLU A 124 -10.16 -4.87 -1.58
CA GLU A 124 -11.35 -4.30 -0.91
C GLU A 124 -12.64 -4.62 -1.67
N ALA A 125 -12.63 -4.60 -3.01
CA ALA A 125 -13.81 -4.92 -3.81
C ALA A 125 -14.27 -6.39 -3.65
N ALA A 126 -13.33 -7.29 -3.37
CA ALA A 126 -13.60 -8.68 -3.01
C ALA A 126 -14.00 -8.88 -1.53
N GLY A 127 -14.06 -7.79 -0.76
CA GLY A 127 -14.53 -7.79 0.63
C GLY A 127 -13.47 -8.19 1.66
N PHE A 128 -12.19 -8.16 1.29
CA PHE A 128 -11.08 -8.39 2.18
C PHE A 128 -10.50 -7.07 2.72
N LEU A 129 -9.83 -7.15 3.88
CA LEU A 129 -8.91 -6.09 4.32
C LEU A 129 -7.57 -6.30 3.59
N PRO A 130 -7.10 -5.35 2.74
CA PRO A 130 -5.73 -5.34 2.30
C PRO A 130 -4.80 -5.00 3.47
N TYR A 131 -3.74 -5.78 3.64
CA TYR A 131 -2.77 -5.60 4.74
C TYR A 131 -1.34 -5.72 4.23
N ARG A 132 -0.58 -4.61 4.22
CA ARG A 132 0.83 -4.66 3.77
C ARG A 132 1.70 -5.33 4.82
N ILE A 133 2.43 -6.36 4.43
CA ILE A 133 3.40 -7.02 5.29
C ILE A 133 4.60 -6.10 5.54
N TRP A 134 5.06 -6.10 6.78
CA TRP A 134 6.14 -5.27 7.31
C TRP A 134 7.09 -6.14 8.12
N GLY A 135 8.34 -5.71 8.28
CA GLY A 135 9.35 -6.41 9.06
C GLY A 135 9.52 -5.83 10.45
N ASP A 136 10.04 -6.62 11.37
CA ASP A 136 10.43 -6.18 12.70
C ASP A 136 11.95 -6.35 12.83
N PRO A 137 12.73 -5.25 12.92
CA PRO A 137 14.18 -5.34 13.10
C PRO A 137 14.57 -5.98 14.44
N GLU A 138 13.69 -5.95 15.45
CA GLU A 138 13.88 -6.59 16.75
C GLU A 138 13.24 -7.98 16.83
N GLY A 139 12.47 -8.37 15.82
CA GLY A 139 11.66 -9.58 15.82
C GLY A 139 12.45 -10.88 15.66
N GLY A 140 13.78 -10.81 15.58
CA GLY A 140 14.67 -11.92 15.32
C GLY A 140 14.84 -12.21 13.82
N GLN A 141 15.76 -13.12 13.52
CA GLN A 141 16.03 -13.63 12.17
C GLN A 141 15.60 -15.10 12.08
N PRO A 142 15.26 -15.62 10.88
CA PRO A 142 14.96 -17.03 10.72
C PRO A 142 16.11 -17.88 11.27
N ALA A 143 15.80 -18.89 12.09
CA ALA A 143 16.76 -19.92 12.44
C ALA A 143 17.14 -20.65 11.15
N ALA A 144 18.30 -20.32 10.58
CA ALA A 144 18.91 -20.90 9.38
C ALA A 144 17.90 -21.62 8.46
N MET A 145 17.02 -20.89 7.78
CA MET A 145 16.26 -21.48 6.67
C MET A 145 17.29 -21.89 5.62
N ALA A 146 17.42 -23.19 5.43
CA ALA A 146 18.44 -23.80 4.59
C ALA A 146 18.45 -23.16 3.20
N ARG A 147 19.65 -22.73 2.81
CA ARG A 147 20.01 -22.08 1.57
C ARG A 147 19.48 -22.90 0.39
N GLY A 148 18.51 -22.37 -0.33
CA GLY A 148 18.18 -22.88 -1.66
C GLY A 148 19.32 -22.56 -2.64
N PRO A 149 19.46 -23.31 -3.75
CA PRO A 149 20.56 -23.11 -4.70
C PRO A 149 20.45 -21.83 -5.57
N ILE A 150 19.50 -20.93 -5.28
CA ILE A 150 19.13 -19.82 -6.16
C ILE A 150 19.45 -18.47 -5.47
N ASP A 151 20.55 -17.88 -5.93
CA ASP A 151 21.07 -16.51 -5.71
C ASP A 151 21.22 -16.02 -4.24
N VAL A 152 22.48 -16.13 -3.79
CA VAL A 152 23.06 -15.87 -2.45
C VAL A 152 22.89 -14.44 -1.89
N ARG A 153 22.15 -13.55 -2.58
CA ARG A 153 22.06 -12.12 -2.27
C ARG A 153 20.74 -11.69 -1.63
N ALA A 154 19.58 -12.12 -2.14
CA ALA A 154 18.31 -11.75 -1.50
C ALA A 154 18.05 -12.51 -0.17
N ASP A 155 18.76 -13.61 0.07
CA ASP A 155 18.93 -14.21 1.41
C ASP A 155 19.59 -13.27 2.42
N ARG A 156 20.26 -12.21 1.97
CA ARG A 156 20.94 -11.23 2.82
C ARG A 156 20.11 -9.97 3.08
N LEU A 157 18.96 -9.81 2.43
CA LEU A 157 18.03 -8.72 2.72
C LEU A 157 17.32 -8.99 4.04
N GLU A 158 17.81 -8.35 5.12
CA GLU A 158 17.32 -8.55 6.48
C GLU A 158 15.82 -8.28 6.64
N PHE A 159 15.25 -7.31 5.90
CA PHE A 159 13.80 -7.05 5.95
C PHE A 159 12.97 -8.19 5.33
N VAL A 160 13.46 -8.84 4.26
CA VAL A 160 12.79 -10.01 3.66
C VAL A 160 12.88 -11.20 4.61
N ASN A 161 14.05 -11.39 5.24
CA ASN A 161 14.24 -12.41 6.27
C ASN A 161 13.29 -12.21 7.44
N SER A 162 13.13 -10.96 7.89
CA SER A 162 12.18 -10.60 8.94
C SER A 162 10.75 -10.95 8.56
N TRP A 163 10.30 -10.65 7.33
CA TRP A 163 8.95 -11.04 6.88
C TRP A 163 8.72 -12.55 6.98
N VAL A 164 9.64 -13.35 6.43
CA VAL A 164 9.53 -14.81 6.44
C VAL A 164 9.55 -15.35 7.87
N HIS A 165 10.43 -14.81 8.73
CA HIS A 165 10.50 -15.18 10.13
C HIS A 165 9.18 -14.90 10.86
N LEU A 166 8.64 -13.68 10.72
CA LEU A 166 7.40 -13.29 11.38
C LEU A 166 6.19 -14.12 10.90
N ILE A 167 6.15 -14.49 9.61
CA ILE A 167 5.11 -15.38 9.08
C ILE A 167 5.24 -16.78 9.70
N ASP A 168 6.45 -17.36 9.73
CA ASP A 168 6.72 -18.68 10.32
C ASP A 168 6.35 -18.73 11.81
N ARG A 169 6.64 -17.65 12.55
CA ARG A 169 6.30 -17.51 13.98
C ARG A 169 4.83 -17.18 14.24
N GLY A 170 4.00 -17.09 13.21
CA GLY A 170 2.56 -16.84 13.34
C GLY A 170 2.21 -15.41 13.73
N ARG A 171 3.13 -14.43 13.58
CA ARG A 171 2.85 -13.01 13.84
C ARG A 171 1.66 -12.50 13.01
N PHE A 172 1.50 -13.08 11.82
CA PHE A 172 0.45 -12.78 10.84
C PHE A 172 -0.59 -13.91 10.71
N ASP A 173 -0.85 -14.67 11.78
CA ASP A 173 -1.91 -15.72 11.85
C ASP A 173 -3.32 -15.23 11.45
N PHE A 174 -3.55 -13.93 11.54
CA PHE A 174 -4.78 -13.28 11.12
C PHE A 174 -4.92 -13.13 9.59
N VAL A 175 -3.87 -13.37 8.80
CA VAL A 175 -3.88 -13.27 7.33
C VAL A 175 -4.38 -14.58 6.72
N ASP A 176 -5.39 -14.51 5.83
CA ASP A 176 -5.98 -15.68 5.18
C ASP A 176 -5.22 -16.09 3.91
N HIS A 177 -4.81 -15.09 3.11
CA HIS A 177 -4.10 -15.30 1.85
C HIS A 177 -3.06 -14.19 1.65
N PHE A 178 -2.03 -14.47 0.87
CA PHE A 178 -1.02 -13.49 0.50
C PHE A 178 -1.01 -13.20 -1.00
N ILE A 179 -0.65 -11.98 -1.38
CA ILE A 179 -0.31 -11.61 -2.76
C ILE A 179 1.15 -11.21 -2.80
N VAL A 180 1.91 -11.92 -3.62
CA VAL A 180 3.35 -11.74 -3.83
C VAL A 180 3.53 -11.15 -5.23
N SER A 181 3.86 -9.86 -5.35
CA SER A 181 4.00 -9.21 -6.67
C SER A 181 5.41 -9.33 -7.22
N ASN A 182 5.58 -9.84 -8.44
CA ASN A 182 6.86 -10.04 -9.12
C ASN A 182 7.48 -8.73 -9.62
N SER A 183 7.76 -7.81 -8.70
CA SER A 183 8.19 -6.45 -9.03
C SER A 183 9.59 -6.09 -8.57
N ARG A 184 10.26 -7.01 -7.87
CA ARG A 184 11.62 -6.87 -7.39
C ARG A 184 12.32 -8.22 -7.44
N LYS A 185 13.65 -8.21 -7.49
CA LYS A 185 14.49 -9.42 -7.61
C LYS A 185 14.30 -10.41 -6.43
N TYR A 186 13.93 -9.92 -5.25
CA TYR A 186 13.71 -10.77 -4.07
C TYR A 186 12.37 -11.51 -4.06
N VAL A 187 11.43 -11.21 -4.96
CA VAL A 187 10.05 -11.69 -4.85
C VAL A 187 9.93 -13.17 -5.19
N LEU A 188 10.61 -13.64 -6.24
CA LEU A 188 10.62 -15.07 -6.57
C LEU A 188 11.22 -15.87 -5.42
N GLN A 189 12.28 -15.35 -4.78
CA GLN A 189 12.87 -15.97 -3.59
C GLN A 189 11.89 -15.97 -2.42
N LEU A 190 11.18 -14.87 -2.18
CA LEU A 190 10.13 -14.82 -1.15
C LEU A 190 9.06 -15.90 -1.42
N ALA A 191 8.59 -16.04 -2.65
CA ALA A 191 7.60 -17.06 -3.00
C ALA A 191 8.10 -18.49 -2.70
N GLU A 192 9.34 -18.83 -3.10
CA GLU A 192 9.92 -20.14 -2.78
C GLU A 192 10.10 -20.35 -1.27
N ARG A 193 10.55 -19.32 -0.55
CA ARG A 193 10.71 -19.39 0.91
C ARG A 193 9.37 -19.58 1.63
N LEU A 194 8.31 -18.92 1.18
CA LEU A 194 6.95 -19.13 1.71
C LEU A 194 6.47 -20.57 1.46
N ARG A 195 6.78 -21.15 0.29
CA ARG A 195 6.47 -22.57 0.01
C ARG A 195 7.27 -23.55 0.87
N ALA A 196 8.49 -23.17 1.27
CA ALA A 196 9.38 -23.99 2.07
C ALA A 196 9.10 -23.93 3.59
N LEU A 197 8.18 -23.06 4.04
CA LEU A 197 7.78 -23.02 5.46
C LEU A 197 7.14 -24.33 5.90
N ALA A 198 7.24 -24.65 7.19
CA ALA A 198 6.60 -25.85 7.75
C ALA A 198 5.06 -25.83 7.57
N LYS A 199 4.48 -24.63 7.54
CA LYS A 199 3.07 -24.39 7.23
C LYS A 199 2.98 -23.35 6.11
N PRO A 200 3.09 -23.76 4.83
CA PRO A 200 3.06 -22.83 3.71
C PRO A 200 1.73 -22.07 3.68
N PRO A 201 1.76 -20.72 3.63
CA PRO A 201 0.53 -19.96 3.52
C PRO A 201 -0.07 -20.09 2.12
N SER A 202 -1.38 -19.85 1.99
CA SER A 202 -2.01 -19.69 0.69
C SER A 202 -1.58 -18.36 0.07
N PHE A 203 -1.10 -18.37 -1.17
CA PHE A 203 -0.73 -17.12 -1.86
C PHE A 203 -0.94 -17.16 -3.37
N HIS A 204 -1.06 -15.97 -3.97
CA HIS A 204 -1.08 -15.74 -5.41
C HIS A 204 0.13 -14.92 -5.83
N ILE A 205 0.77 -15.30 -6.93
CA ILE A 205 1.84 -14.49 -7.54
C ILE A 205 1.19 -13.52 -8.52
N LEU A 206 1.26 -12.22 -8.22
CA LEU A 206 0.90 -11.18 -9.17
C LEU A 206 2.12 -10.89 -10.04
N ASP A 207 2.18 -11.53 -11.19
CA ASP A 207 3.24 -11.24 -12.15
C ASP A 207 3.06 -9.85 -12.77
N ARG A 208 4.15 -9.11 -12.99
CA ARG A 208 4.11 -7.75 -13.53
C ARG A 208 5.37 -7.45 -14.35
N ALA A 209 5.19 -6.80 -15.49
CA ALA A 209 6.27 -6.19 -16.26
C ALA A 209 6.62 -4.81 -15.65
N LEU A 210 7.91 -4.57 -15.43
CA LEU A 210 8.42 -3.33 -14.82
C LEU A 210 8.49 -2.14 -15.79
N GLY A 211 8.41 -2.41 -17.09
CA GLY A 211 8.51 -1.38 -18.13
C GLY A 211 7.25 -0.55 -18.30
N GLN A 212 7.41 0.65 -18.86
CA GLN A 212 6.30 1.55 -19.22
C GLN A 212 5.95 1.50 -20.72
N SER A 213 6.53 0.56 -21.47
CA SER A 213 6.18 0.34 -22.88
C SER A 213 4.73 -0.13 -23.04
N ASP A 214 4.14 0.08 -24.21
CA ASP A 214 2.77 -0.37 -24.47
C ASP A 214 2.61 -1.89 -24.32
N LEU A 215 3.66 -2.66 -24.65
CA LEU A 215 3.69 -4.11 -24.42
C LEU A 215 3.67 -4.46 -22.93
N ALA A 216 4.46 -3.77 -22.10
CA ALA A 216 4.45 -3.99 -20.66
C ALA A 216 3.11 -3.58 -20.04
N ARG A 217 2.52 -2.46 -20.50
CA ARG A 217 1.20 -2.01 -20.06
C ARG A 217 0.11 -3.01 -20.43
N ASP A 218 0.09 -3.52 -21.66
CA ASP A 218 -0.87 -4.55 -22.08
C ASP A 218 -0.65 -5.87 -21.34
N TYR A 219 0.60 -6.26 -21.08
CA TYR A 219 0.91 -7.41 -20.23
C TYR A 219 0.29 -7.26 -18.84
N ASN A 220 0.56 -6.15 -18.15
CA ASN A 220 0.07 -5.86 -16.80
C ASN A 220 -1.46 -5.82 -16.73
N ARG A 221 -2.09 -5.22 -17.74
CA ARG A 221 -3.54 -5.20 -17.92
C ARG A 221 -4.15 -6.61 -17.98
N ARG A 222 -3.46 -7.56 -18.62
CA ARG A 222 -3.88 -8.98 -18.67
C ARG A 222 -3.66 -9.74 -17.36
N GLN A 223 -2.86 -9.21 -16.43
CA GLN A 223 -2.66 -9.82 -15.10
C GLN A 223 -3.79 -9.45 -14.13
N VAL A 224 -4.40 -8.28 -14.31
CA VAL A 224 -5.53 -7.82 -13.47
C VAL A 224 -6.66 -8.85 -13.40
N PRO A 225 -7.16 -9.43 -14.52
CA PRO A 225 -8.20 -10.46 -14.44
C PRO A 225 -7.78 -11.75 -13.73
N LYS A 226 -6.49 -12.11 -13.78
CA LYS A 226 -5.98 -13.29 -13.04
C LYS A 226 -6.02 -13.06 -11.54
N LEU A 227 -5.63 -11.87 -11.11
CA LEU A 227 -5.76 -11.46 -9.71
C LEU A 227 -7.24 -11.41 -9.27
N VAL A 228 -8.13 -10.88 -10.13
CA VAL A 228 -9.58 -10.91 -9.87
C VAL A 228 -10.06 -12.35 -9.69
N ALA A 229 -9.67 -13.28 -10.57
CA ALA A 229 -10.06 -14.68 -10.45
C ALA A 229 -9.56 -15.33 -9.15
N ALA A 230 -8.33 -15.03 -8.72
CA ALA A 230 -7.79 -15.51 -7.44
C ALA A 230 -8.60 -14.95 -6.25
N LEU A 231 -8.88 -13.65 -6.25
CA LEU A 231 -9.68 -12.98 -5.22
C LEU A 231 -11.12 -13.51 -5.17
N GLU A 232 -11.77 -13.72 -6.33
CA GLU A 232 -13.11 -14.31 -6.41
C GLU A 232 -13.12 -15.76 -5.91
N GLY A 233 -12.08 -16.53 -6.23
CA GLY A 233 -11.88 -17.89 -5.73
C GLY A 233 -11.74 -17.96 -4.21
N TRP A 234 -10.94 -17.07 -3.62
CA TRP A 234 -10.83 -16.92 -2.17
C TRP A 234 -12.12 -16.39 -1.55
N ALA A 235 -12.80 -15.45 -2.22
CA ALA A 235 -14.03 -14.86 -1.72
C ALA A 235 -15.17 -15.88 -1.68
N GLY A 236 -15.22 -16.78 -2.67
CA GLY A 236 -16.32 -17.70 -2.93
C GLY A 236 -17.47 -17.05 -3.71
N GLU A 237 -17.31 -15.79 -4.13
CA GLU A 237 -18.31 -15.04 -4.89
C GLU A 237 -17.63 -14.08 -5.87
N PRO A 238 -18.30 -13.74 -6.99
CA PRO A 238 -17.78 -12.73 -7.91
C PRO A 238 -17.67 -11.37 -7.21
N ILE A 239 -16.59 -10.63 -7.50
CA ILE A 239 -16.55 -9.19 -7.26
C ILE A 239 -17.72 -8.61 -8.03
N SER A 240 -18.38 -7.54 -7.59
CA SER A 240 -19.44 -6.89 -8.40
C SER A 240 -18.95 -5.56 -8.95
N ALA A 241 -19.50 -5.12 -10.09
CA ALA A 241 -19.22 -3.79 -10.64
C ALA A 241 -19.48 -2.67 -9.62
N ASP A 242 -20.54 -2.81 -8.81
CA ASP A 242 -20.87 -1.84 -7.76
C ASP A 242 -19.84 -1.85 -6.62
N ALA A 243 -19.37 -3.03 -6.19
CA ALA A 243 -18.33 -3.16 -5.17
C ALA A 243 -16.99 -2.60 -5.65
N LEU A 244 -16.59 -2.91 -6.88
CA LEU A 244 -15.38 -2.37 -7.51
C LEU A 244 -15.43 -0.86 -7.62
N SER A 245 -16.56 -0.32 -8.08
CA SER A 245 -16.77 1.13 -8.17
C SER A 245 -16.70 1.82 -6.80
N VAL A 246 -17.21 1.18 -5.74
CA VAL A 246 -17.08 1.69 -4.36
C VAL A 246 -15.62 1.68 -3.89
N ALA A 247 -14.90 0.60 -4.14
CA ALA A 247 -13.50 0.46 -3.74
C ALA A 247 -12.59 1.47 -4.46
N ILE A 248 -12.78 1.68 -5.77
CA ILE A 248 -12.05 2.69 -6.55
C ILE A 248 -12.33 4.10 -6.01
N ARG A 249 -13.60 4.44 -5.71
CA ARG A 249 -13.91 5.74 -5.10
C ARG A 249 -13.19 5.94 -3.77
N ARG A 250 -13.17 4.93 -2.90
CA ARG A 250 -12.43 5.01 -1.62
C ARG A 250 -10.93 5.13 -1.81
N TYR A 251 -10.37 4.42 -2.80
CA TYR A 251 -8.97 4.56 -3.18
C TYR A 251 -8.65 6.01 -3.57
N ASN A 252 -9.50 6.63 -4.38
CA ASN A 252 -9.32 8.01 -4.85
C ASN A 252 -9.60 9.07 -3.77
N ASP A 253 -10.57 8.83 -2.89
CA ASP A 253 -10.78 9.64 -1.69
C ASP A 253 -9.51 9.61 -0.82
N ARG A 254 -8.93 8.43 -0.61
CA ARG A 254 -7.68 8.27 0.14
C ARG A 254 -6.52 8.98 -0.55
N ALA A 255 -6.39 8.85 -1.86
CA ALA A 255 -5.35 9.52 -2.64
C ALA A 255 -5.42 11.04 -2.47
N THR A 256 -6.65 11.60 -2.43
CA THR A 256 -6.88 13.02 -2.19
C THR A 256 -6.40 13.45 -0.80
N GLU A 257 -6.73 12.69 0.24
CA GLU A 257 -6.27 12.98 1.60
C GLU A 257 -4.75 12.82 1.75
N LEU A 258 -4.14 11.82 1.09
CA LEU A 258 -2.68 11.65 1.11
C LEU A 258 -1.96 12.81 0.41
N ARG A 259 -2.48 13.32 -0.71
CA ARG A 259 -1.96 14.55 -1.34
C ARG A 259 -2.08 15.76 -0.42
N ARG A 260 -3.15 15.87 0.37
CA ARG A 260 -3.29 16.91 1.40
C ARG A 260 -2.19 16.78 2.47
N ILE A 261 -1.92 15.56 2.95
CA ILE A 261 -0.82 15.31 3.90
C ILE A 261 0.54 15.63 3.29
N ALA A 262 0.77 15.27 2.03
CA ALA A 262 2.01 15.60 1.32
C ALA A 262 2.21 17.13 1.21
N GLY A 263 1.14 17.89 0.94
CA GLY A 263 1.18 19.36 0.94
C GLY A 263 1.53 19.94 2.30
N LEU A 264 0.87 19.47 3.37
CA LEU A 264 1.22 19.88 4.74
C LEU A 264 2.68 19.55 5.09
N ARG A 265 3.19 18.41 4.63
CA ARG A 265 4.57 17.98 4.87
C ARG A 265 5.57 18.88 4.11
N ALA A 266 5.30 19.23 2.87
CA ALA A 266 6.13 20.14 2.08
C ALA A 266 6.22 21.55 2.72
N GLU A 267 5.13 22.00 3.35
CA GLU A 267 5.07 23.25 4.10
C GLU A 267 5.68 23.16 5.52
N ALA A 268 6.21 21.98 5.92
CA ALA A 268 6.68 21.69 7.27
C ALA A 268 5.60 21.95 8.36
N ARG A 269 4.34 21.68 8.04
CA ARG A 269 3.16 21.83 8.94
C ARG A 269 2.78 20.52 9.65
N ILE A 270 3.47 19.44 9.31
CA ILE A 270 3.46 18.13 9.94
C ILE A 270 4.88 17.59 9.87
N SER A 271 5.35 16.91 10.92
CA SER A 271 6.65 16.24 10.88
C SER A 271 6.63 15.11 9.84
N GLY A 272 7.78 14.81 9.26
CA GLY A 272 7.92 13.66 8.38
C GLY A 272 7.67 12.34 9.11
N THR A 273 8.03 12.24 10.40
CA THR A 273 7.69 11.07 11.22
C THR A 273 6.18 10.88 11.31
N GLU A 274 5.41 11.91 11.65
CA GLU A 274 3.95 11.84 11.70
C GLU A 274 3.34 11.54 10.32
N ALA A 275 3.88 12.14 9.26
CA ALA A 275 3.42 11.89 7.90
C ALA A 275 3.66 10.44 7.48
N LEU A 276 4.85 9.87 7.74
CA LEU A 276 5.16 8.47 7.45
C LEU A 276 4.22 7.52 8.21
N ARG A 277 3.93 7.82 9.48
CA ARG A 277 2.96 7.06 10.29
C ARG A 277 1.55 7.13 9.70
N ALA A 278 1.10 8.32 9.30
CA ALA A 278 -0.21 8.52 8.66
C ALA A 278 -0.32 7.74 7.35
N ILE A 279 0.70 7.84 6.49
CA ILE A 279 0.82 7.12 5.23
C ILE A 279 0.84 5.60 5.45
N SER A 280 1.52 5.13 6.49
CA SER A 280 1.62 3.70 6.83
C SER A 280 0.28 3.12 7.32
N ALA A 281 -0.48 3.88 8.11
CA ALA A 281 -1.79 3.47 8.60
C ALA A 281 -2.78 3.10 7.47
N ALA A 282 -2.66 3.74 6.31
CA ALA A 282 -3.46 3.43 5.12
C ALA A 282 -3.29 1.99 4.60
N ARG A 283 -2.22 1.31 5.01
CA ARG A 283 -1.84 -0.04 4.56
C ARG A 283 -2.27 -1.14 5.53
N TRP A 284 -2.73 -0.78 6.73
CA TRP A 284 -3.08 -1.71 7.80
C TRP A 284 -4.53 -1.58 8.28
N MET A 285 -5.27 -0.63 7.71
CA MET A 285 -6.65 -0.33 8.07
C MET A 285 -7.51 -0.23 6.81
N HIS A 286 -8.73 -0.79 6.87
CA HIS A 286 -9.68 -0.70 5.76
C HIS A 286 -10.08 0.76 5.52
N SER A 287 -10.22 1.16 4.24
CA SER A 287 -10.38 2.56 3.84
C SER A 287 -11.56 3.27 4.51
N SER A 288 -12.66 2.56 4.84
CA SER A 288 -13.81 3.15 5.54
C SER A 288 -13.51 3.65 6.96
N HIS A 289 -12.44 3.14 7.59
CA HIS A 289 -12.02 3.54 8.93
C HIS A 289 -10.82 4.49 8.90
N TYR A 290 -9.96 4.33 7.89
CA TYR A 290 -8.83 5.22 7.67
C TYR A 290 -9.27 6.64 7.27
N LEU A 291 -10.24 6.76 6.34
CA LEU A 291 -10.64 8.05 5.77
C LEU A 291 -11.09 9.10 6.82
N PRO A 292 -11.94 8.77 7.81
CA PRO A 292 -12.27 9.72 8.87
C PRO A 292 -11.06 10.16 9.70
N LEU A 293 -10.10 9.27 9.95
CA LEU A 293 -8.93 9.56 10.76
C LEU A 293 -7.94 10.47 10.03
N ILE A 294 -7.63 10.17 8.76
CA ILE A 294 -6.71 10.99 7.98
C ILE A 294 -7.26 12.40 7.73
N ARG A 295 -8.58 12.55 7.63
CA ARG A 295 -9.27 13.87 7.55
C ARG A 295 -9.15 14.68 8.83
N ALA A 296 -9.00 14.02 9.97
CA ALA A 296 -8.84 14.67 11.26
C ALA A 296 -7.38 15.07 11.56
N VAL A 297 -6.42 14.74 10.68
CA VAL A 297 -5.05 15.24 10.79
C VAL A 297 -5.06 16.74 10.55
N ASN A 298 -4.70 17.48 11.59
CA ASN A 298 -4.65 18.94 11.58
C ASN A 298 -3.34 19.44 10.96
N GLN A 299 -3.07 20.73 11.09
CA GLN A 299 -1.79 21.34 10.75
C GLN A 299 -1.22 21.99 12.01
N GLN A 300 0.10 22.00 12.14
CA GLN A 300 0.82 22.74 13.18
C GLN A 300 1.37 24.06 12.63
N PRO A 301 1.79 25.01 13.49
CA PRO A 301 2.77 26.02 13.09
C PRO A 301 3.93 25.39 12.31
N THR A 302 4.55 26.17 11.42
CA THR A 302 5.69 25.67 10.64
C THR A 302 6.78 25.20 11.59
N ILE A 303 7.17 23.93 11.44
CA ILE A 303 8.20 23.29 12.24
C ILE A 303 9.55 23.82 11.75
N ALA A 304 10.35 24.35 12.67
CA ALA A 304 11.69 24.84 12.37
C ALA A 304 12.66 23.68 12.14
N GLY A 305 13.58 23.84 11.20
CA GLY A 305 14.62 22.86 10.93
C GLY A 305 15.05 22.87 9.46
N ARG A 306 16.19 22.22 9.18
CA ARG A 306 16.67 22.01 7.80
C ARG A 306 15.70 21.08 7.06
N LYS A 307 15.19 21.49 5.90
CA LYS A 307 14.23 20.69 5.14
C LYS A 307 14.94 19.55 4.38
N LEU A 308 14.63 18.31 4.72
CA LEU A 308 15.22 17.12 4.10
C LEU A 308 14.23 16.40 3.19
N PHE A 309 14.74 15.89 2.08
CA PHE A 309 14.06 14.88 1.27
C PHE A 309 14.71 13.52 1.51
N VAL A 310 13.91 12.48 1.80
CA VAL A 310 14.42 11.12 2.05
C VAL A 310 14.26 10.23 0.83
N THR A 311 15.31 9.51 0.46
CA THR A 311 15.24 8.51 -0.62
C THR A 311 16.09 7.27 -0.35
N GLY A 312 16.04 6.29 -1.25
CA GLY A 312 16.74 5.01 -1.15
C GLY A 312 15.83 3.85 -0.74
N SER A 313 16.33 2.98 0.12
CA SER A 313 15.65 1.78 0.59
C SER A 313 14.35 2.09 1.34
N GLY A 314 13.42 1.13 1.27
CA GLY A 314 12.10 1.22 1.87
C GLY A 314 12.10 1.35 3.39
N GLN A 315 11.70 2.52 3.91
CA GLN A 315 11.55 2.75 5.34
C GLN A 315 10.16 2.28 5.84
N ASP A 316 10.07 1.06 6.39
CA ASP A 316 8.89 0.56 7.09
C ASP A 316 8.91 0.79 8.61
N GLN A 317 9.97 1.43 9.07
CA GLN A 317 10.18 1.95 10.43
C GLN A 317 10.35 3.47 10.37
N ASP A 318 10.01 4.15 11.46
CA ASP A 318 10.12 5.60 11.58
C ASP A 318 11.37 6.05 12.34
N ALA A 319 12.19 5.11 12.81
CA ALA A 319 13.36 5.40 13.64
C ALA A 319 14.35 6.37 12.96
N ALA A 320 14.64 6.17 11.67
CA ALA A 320 15.51 7.07 10.91
C ALA A 320 14.91 8.47 10.75
N TYR A 321 13.59 8.55 10.55
CA TYR A 321 12.88 9.82 10.43
C TYR A 321 12.92 10.58 11.76
N ALA A 322 12.58 9.90 12.86
CA ALA A 322 12.60 10.48 14.19
C ALA A 322 14.01 10.91 14.61
N ALA A 323 15.04 10.13 14.24
CA ALA A 323 16.44 10.47 14.51
C ALA A 323 16.86 11.75 13.76
N ALA A 324 16.51 11.87 12.48
CA ALA A 324 16.79 13.06 11.69
C ALA A 324 16.08 14.30 12.25
N GLU A 325 14.81 14.17 12.64
CA GLU A 325 14.05 15.29 13.20
C GLU A 325 14.54 15.72 14.59
N THR A 326 14.99 14.76 15.40
CA THR A 326 15.64 15.05 16.70
C THR A 326 16.99 15.79 16.50
N ALA A 327 17.66 15.60 15.36
CA ALA A 327 18.88 16.32 14.99
C ALA A 327 18.62 17.75 14.47
N GLY A 328 17.36 18.24 14.48
CA GLY A 328 17.03 19.59 14.03
C GLY A 328 16.69 19.70 12.53
N ALA A 329 16.45 18.58 11.85
CA ALA A 329 15.89 18.56 10.51
C ALA A 329 14.35 18.47 10.53
N VAL A 330 13.72 18.69 9.38
CA VAL A 330 12.31 18.36 9.11
C VAL A 330 12.25 17.65 7.78
N ILE A 331 11.64 16.46 7.74
CA ILE A 331 11.50 15.71 6.49
C ILE A 331 10.26 16.20 5.74
N VAL A 332 10.48 16.87 4.61
CA VAL A 332 9.44 17.55 3.81
C VAL A 332 8.96 16.73 2.60
N GLY A 333 9.61 15.61 2.30
CA GLY A 333 9.24 14.73 1.21
C GLY A 333 10.02 13.42 1.23
N GLU A 334 9.54 12.42 0.49
CA GLU A 334 10.23 11.15 0.36
C GLU A 334 9.97 10.46 -0.99
N SER A 335 10.89 9.59 -1.40
CA SER A 335 10.72 8.64 -2.51
C SER A 335 11.40 7.32 -2.18
N HIS A 336 10.59 6.33 -1.79
CA HIS A 336 10.97 4.93 -1.55
C HIS A 336 9.68 4.08 -1.53
N ASN A 337 9.80 2.75 -1.49
CA ASN A 337 8.64 1.86 -1.67
C ASN A 337 7.55 1.95 -0.57
N TRP A 338 7.81 2.61 0.55
CA TRP A 338 6.86 2.87 1.65
C TRP A 338 6.28 4.28 1.61
N SER A 339 6.78 5.12 0.70
CA SER A 339 6.24 6.44 0.41
C SER A 339 4.80 6.35 -0.08
N ALA A 340 4.10 7.47 -0.12
CA ALA A 340 2.75 7.53 -0.64
C ALA A 340 2.67 7.67 -2.18
N ARG A 341 3.78 7.51 -2.96
CA ARG A 341 3.82 7.73 -4.43
C ARG A 341 2.62 7.13 -5.16
N LEU A 342 2.49 5.82 -5.10
CA LEU A 342 1.44 5.08 -5.79
C LEU A 342 0.05 5.36 -5.20
N LEU A 343 -0.01 5.65 -3.90
CA LEU A 343 -1.27 5.90 -3.18
C LEU A 343 -1.83 7.30 -3.44
N GLU A 344 -0.97 8.30 -3.73
CA GLU A 344 -1.32 9.71 -4.00
C GLU A 344 -1.86 9.92 -5.43
N ALA A 345 -1.39 9.13 -6.39
CA ALA A 345 -1.71 9.32 -7.80
C ALA A 345 -3.20 9.11 -8.14
N GLY A 346 -3.89 8.22 -7.40
CA GLY A 346 -5.31 7.90 -7.64
C GLY A 346 -5.53 7.10 -8.93
N ILE A 347 -6.53 6.22 -8.95
CA ILE A 347 -6.88 5.44 -10.15
C ILE A 347 -7.69 6.34 -11.10
N PRO A 348 -7.28 6.50 -12.37
CA PRO A 348 -7.98 7.36 -13.33
C PRO A 348 -9.39 6.81 -13.68
N ASP A 349 -10.24 7.69 -14.19
CA ASP A 349 -11.54 7.30 -14.75
C ASP A 349 -11.35 6.46 -16.03
N GLY A 350 -12.20 5.45 -16.23
CA GLY A 350 -12.13 4.60 -17.42
C GLY A 350 -12.74 3.22 -17.20
N ASP A 351 -12.37 2.27 -18.06
CA ASP A 351 -12.61 0.86 -17.76
C ASP A 351 -11.81 0.48 -16.50
N PRO A 352 -12.44 -0.09 -15.46
CA PRO A 352 -11.76 -0.34 -14.19
C PRO A 352 -10.52 -1.22 -14.29
N PHE A 353 -10.50 -2.21 -15.17
CA PHE A 353 -9.36 -3.12 -15.28
C PHE A 353 -8.22 -2.49 -16.05
N ASP A 354 -8.53 -1.76 -17.12
CA ASP A 354 -7.54 -0.98 -17.85
C ASP A 354 -6.96 0.14 -16.98
N ALA A 355 -7.80 0.87 -16.25
CA ALA A 355 -7.38 1.94 -15.35
C ALA A 355 -6.51 1.43 -14.20
N ILE A 356 -6.87 0.32 -13.57
CA ILE A 356 -6.05 -0.31 -12.52
C ILE A 356 -4.74 -0.84 -13.10
N GLY A 357 -4.78 -1.54 -14.24
CA GLY A 357 -3.58 -2.09 -14.87
C GLY A 357 -2.57 -1.01 -15.26
N GLY A 358 -3.05 0.08 -15.88
CA GLY A 358 -2.22 1.24 -16.22
C GLY A 358 -1.68 1.97 -14.99
N HIS A 359 -2.54 2.27 -14.01
CA HIS A 359 -2.16 2.97 -12.77
C HIS A 359 -0.96 2.32 -12.07
N TYR A 360 -1.03 1.02 -11.84
CA TYR A 360 0.02 0.28 -11.13
C TYR A 360 1.27 0.03 -11.99
N ALA A 361 1.16 0.10 -13.33
CA ALA A 361 2.32 0.08 -14.21
C ALA A 361 3.06 1.43 -14.17
N ASP A 362 2.32 2.53 -14.20
CA ASP A 362 2.89 3.87 -14.38
C ASP A 362 3.37 4.49 -13.05
N GLN A 363 2.77 4.12 -11.92
CA GLN A 363 2.99 4.80 -10.63
C GLN A 363 3.84 4.01 -9.61
N ALA A 364 4.30 2.80 -9.95
CA ALA A 364 5.11 2.00 -9.04
C ALA A 364 6.45 2.67 -8.72
N ASP A 365 6.99 2.39 -7.52
CA ASP A 365 8.19 3.05 -7.05
C ASP A 365 9.45 2.66 -7.84
N PHE A 366 9.50 1.44 -8.39
CA PHE A 366 10.56 1.01 -9.30
C PHE A 366 9.95 0.65 -10.65
N ILE A 367 10.46 1.33 -11.67
CA ILE A 367 10.06 1.21 -13.06
C ILE A 367 11.32 1.16 -13.93
N THR A 368 11.20 0.54 -15.09
CA THR A 368 12.30 0.47 -16.07
C THR A 368 11.96 1.27 -17.33
N PRO A 369 12.94 1.97 -17.94
CA PRO A 369 14.36 2.07 -17.54
C PRO A 369 14.61 2.84 -16.24
N LEU A 370 15.79 2.61 -15.64
CA LEU A 370 16.26 3.26 -14.40
C LEU A 370 16.04 4.78 -14.40
N ARG A 371 16.26 5.42 -15.56
CA ARG A 371 16.08 6.86 -15.76
C ARG A 371 14.69 7.34 -15.36
N ASP A 372 13.64 6.58 -15.63
CA ASP A 372 12.26 6.99 -15.32
C ASP A 372 11.99 6.92 -13.81
N SER A 373 12.61 5.96 -13.12
CA SER A 373 12.60 5.87 -11.66
C SER A 373 13.28 7.10 -11.04
N VAL A 374 14.48 7.43 -11.54
CA VAL A 374 15.27 8.61 -11.12
C VAL A 374 14.50 9.92 -11.38
N ASP A 375 13.95 10.10 -12.58
CA ASP A 375 13.20 11.30 -12.96
C ASP A 375 11.98 11.53 -12.05
N ALA A 376 11.31 10.44 -11.62
CA ALA A 376 10.21 10.52 -10.68
C ALA A 376 10.67 10.93 -9.27
N THR A 377 11.77 10.36 -8.74
CA THR A 377 12.35 10.79 -7.45
C THR A 377 12.77 12.25 -7.51
N VAL A 378 13.48 12.66 -8.56
CA VAL A 378 13.95 14.05 -8.77
C VAL A 378 12.77 15.02 -8.80
N SER A 379 11.70 14.68 -9.53
CA SER A 379 10.49 15.51 -9.62
C SER A 379 9.84 15.70 -8.25
N ARG A 380 9.76 14.64 -7.43
CA ARG A 380 9.21 14.74 -6.07
C ARG A 380 10.11 15.57 -5.15
N CYS A 381 11.43 15.41 -5.24
CA CYS A 381 12.37 16.20 -4.46
C CYS A 381 12.23 17.69 -4.77
N ARG A 382 12.21 18.07 -6.06
CA ARG A 382 12.06 19.47 -6.48
C ARG A 382 10.74 20.10 -6.03
N ASN A 383 9.66 19.31 -6.00
CA ASN A 383 8.34 19.78 -5.58
C ASN A 383 8.14 19.79 -4.05
N SER A 384 9.09 19.28 -3.26
CA SER A 384 8.97 19.19 -1.80
C SER A 384 9.46 20.43 -1.04
N GLY A 385 10.23 21.31 -1.70
CA GLY A 385 10.89 22.44 -1.04
C GLY A 385 12.06 22.03 -0.14
N ALA A 386 12.63 20.84 -0.36
CA ALA A 386 13.80 20.36 0.38
C ALA A 386 15.05 21.20 0.08
N GLU A 387 15.91 21.31 1.10
CA GLU A 387 17.18 22.05 1.08
C GLU A 387 18.38 21.09 1.05
N ALA A 388 18.17 19.83 1.41
CA ALA A 388 19.15 18.75 1.32
C ALA A 388 18.46 17.38 1.17
N VAL A 389 19.23 16.36 0.80
CA VAL A 389 18.77 14.99 0.59
C VAL A 389 19.46 14.05 1.58
N LEU A 390 18.68 13.16 2.19
CA LEU A 390 19.16 12.04 2.99
C LEU A 390 18.84 10.74 2.24
N THR A 391 19.87 10.08 1.72
CA THR A 391 19.76 8.78 1.05
C THR A 391 20.09 7.67 2.04
N LEU A 392 19.13 6.80 2.33
CA LEU A 392 19.28 5.66 3.24
C LEU A 392 19.23 4.36 2.44
N ILE A 393 20.30 3.57 2.43
CA ILE A 393 20.39 2.33 1.65
C ILE A 393 20.74 1.17 2.58
N TYR A 394 19.85 0.18 2.65
CA TYR A 394 20.12 -1.05 3.40
C TYR A 394 21.20 -1.88 2.71
N ALA A 395 21.95 -2.62 3.52
CA ALA A 395 22.87 -3.64 3.03
C ALA A 395 22.14 -4.61 2.09
N TYR A 396 22.76 -4.87 0.93
CA TYR A 396 22.27 -5.76 -0.12
C TYR A 396 21.02 -5.30 -0.89
N ASP A 397 20.51 -4.10 -0.64
CA ASP A 397 19.46 -3.49 -1.45
C ASP A 397 20.07 -2.76 -2.66
N ASP A 398 20.35 -3.54 -3.71
CA ASP A 398 21.07 -3.04 -4.89
C ASP A 398 20.31 -1.91 -5.59
N ALA A 399 18.99 -2.02 -5.77
CA ALA A 399 18.22 -1.10 -6.61
C ALA A 399 18.44 0.38 -6.27
N PRO A 400 18.25 0.84 -5.01
CA PRO A 400 18.53 2.22 -4.64
C PRO A 400 20.02 2.58 -4.71
N LEU A 401 20.95 1.61 -4.59
CA LEU A 401 22.38 1.84 -4.78
C LEU A 401 22.72 2.22 -6.23
N TRP A 402 22.00 1.66 -7.21
CA TRP A 402 22.13 2.05 -8.63
C TRP A 402 21.48 3.41 -8.94
N GLU A 403 20.39 3.75 -8.24
CA GLU A 403 19.65 5.01 -8.45
C GLU A 403 20.38 6.22 -7.84
N ALA A 404 20.92 6.07 -6.63
CA ALA A 404 21.42 7.18 -5.82
C ALA A 404 22.45 8.09 -6.50
N PRO A 405 23.45 7.59 -7.28
CA PRO A 405 24.39 8.48 -7.98
C PRO A 405 23.69 9.37 -9.04
N SER A 406 22.73 8.81 -9.79
CA SER A 406 21.97 9.56 -10.79
C SER A 406 20.99 10.54 -10.16
N GLU A 407 20.33 10.14 -9.07
CA GLU A 407 19.46 11.03 -8.29
C GLU A 407 20.24 12.22 -7.72
N ARG A 408 21.38 11.97 -7.07
CA ARG A 408 22.25 13.02 -6.52
C ARG A 408 22.67 14.02 -7.61
N ALA A 409 23.12 13.51 -8.76
CA ALA A 409 23.55 14.35 -9.88
C ALA A 409 22.41 15.21 -10.43
N ALA A 410 21.20 14.66 -10.54
CA ALA A 410 20.04 15.35 -11.12
C ALA A 410 19.33 16.30 -10.12
N ILE A 411 19.35 16.00 -8.82
CA ILE A 411 18.75 16.84 -7.77
C ILE A 411 19.59 18.09 -7.54
N GLY A 412 20.93 17.95 -7.43
CA GLY A 412 21.84 19.09 -7.27
C GLY A 412 21.80 19.78 -5.89
N LEU A 413 21.16 19.16 -4.89
CA LEU A 413 21.15 19.62 -3.50
C LEU A 413 22.27 18.92 -2.70
N PRO A 414 22.74 19.51 -1.57
CA PRO A 414 23.58 18.80 -0.62
C PRO A 414 22.96 17.45 -0.26
N THR A 415 23.74 16.38 -0.36
CA THR A 415 23.26 15.00 -0.16
C THR A 415 24.17 14.25 0.79
N ILE A 416 23.57 13.64 1.80
CA ILE A 416 24.22 12.67 2.69
C ILE A 416 23.71 11.28 2.29
N THR A 417 24.63 10.35 2.08
CA THR A 417 24.30 8.96 1.75
C THR A 417 24.83 8.05 2.84
N LEU A 418 23.91 7.36 3.51
CA LEU A 418 24.20 6.29 4.44
C LEU A 418 23.88 4.97 3.76
N ALA A 419 24.92 4.26 3.33
CA ALA A 419 24.80 2.98 2.63
C ALA A 419 25.23 1.81 3.51
N GLU A 420 24.90 0.61 3.08
CA GLU A 420 25.17 -0.65 3.81
C GLU A 420 24.56 -0.66 5.21
N LEU A 421 23.45 0.05 5.40
CA LEU A 421 22.76 0.10 6.69
C LEU A 421 22.18 -1.28 7.04
N PRO A 422 22.31 -1.74 8.29
CA PRO A 422 21.51 -2.87 8.77
C PRO A 422 20.03 -2.49 8.75
N TYR A 423 19.14 -3.48 8.81
CA TYR A 423 17.70 -3.21 8.84
C TYR A 423 17.29 -2.40 10.07
N ARG A 424 17.97 -2.63 11.21
CA ARG A 424 17.89 -1.77 12.38
C ARG A 424 18.80 -0.55 12.22
N ILE A 425 18.27 0.56 11.72
CA ILE A 425 19.03 1.82 11.65
C ILE A 425 19.22 2.38 13.07
N ALA A 426 20.48 2.52 13.50
CA ALA A 426 20.82 3.18 14.76
C ALA A 426 20.58 4.69 14.67
N ALA A 427 19.88 5.25 15.66
CA ALA A 427 19.54 6.67 15.67
C ALA A 427 20.78 7.57 15.72
N ASP A 428 21.84 7.15 16.40
CA ASP A 428 23.11 7.88 16.46
C ASP A 428 23.77 8.01 15.08
N SER A 429 23.76 6.96 14.26
CA SER A 429 24.33 7.01 12.91
C SER A 429 23.65 8.05 12.02
N VAL A 430 22.34 8.26 12.18
CA VAL A 430 21.61 9.31 11.46
C VAL A 430 21.91 10.69 12.04
N ARG A 431 21.98 10.82 13.36
CA ARG A 431 22.29 12.09 14.04
C ARG A 431 23.70 12.58 13.73
N GLU A 432 24.70 11.71 13.84
CA GLU A 432 26.11 11.99 13.56
C GLU A 432 26.32 12.41 12.11
N ALA A 433 25.57 11.83 11.16
CA ALA A 433 25.67 12.18 9.76
C ALA A 433 25.06 13.57 9.44
N LEU A 434 24.14 14.06 10.27
CA LEU A 434 23.44 15.33 10.09
C LEU A 434 24.03 16.48 10.92
N ALA A 435 24.89 16.18 11.90
CA ALA A 435 25.65 17.15 12.69
C ALA A 435 26.75 17.80 11.84
#